data_AF-A0A6L6PWD4-F1
#
_entry.id   AF-A0A6L6PWD4-F1
#
_cell.length_a   1.000
_cell.length_b   1.000
_cell.length_c   1.000
_cell.angle_alpha   90.00
_cell.angle_beta   90.00
_cell.angle_gamma   90.00
#
_symmetry.space_group_name_H-M   'P 1'
#
loop_
_entity.id
_entity.type
_entity.pdbx_description
1 polymer ?
#
loop_
_entity_poly.entity_id
_entity_poly.type
_entity_poly.pdbx_seq_one_letter_code
_entity_poly.pdbx_strand_id
1 'polypeptide(L)'
;MTRNSKLKGLLFAGAALTCQWSFAACLTVETEPNNTDTQANTGLCSGMAVSGAISSSTDYDWYKLDVSGPGAIDISLTHDAGIDLDWYLYKDTGSYVAYRSTTSNPETGSYTATAAGTYYIRVKSYSGSGRYTLTATFPQGATPPGGATTPCTFPNGVNLGKTGNATPKATTTTGGVVLMGGGPDVDEAIKWMNAKSGGGDFVVLRSTGTNAYNDYIYGLGGVNSVQTLLITSKAQANDACVVQTIKAAGAVFLAGGNQADYINYFKGQGVGDALNYLINTKKAPVGGTSAGMAIQGQYYHPGGAPDDTTVLQKPTSVAIGNAFLSNSLLSNVVTDTHFAQRNRQPRLTSFMASSIYNFTAPWSGIRGISADEGTAAAIDSAGAARIYGAGNVNFVSATGAPETLAPNTPLTWYLNQQALRVYQVPGTATGANTFNLGTWTGAGGSTHYWYSSNGSFTMN
;
A
#
# COMPACT_ATOMS: atom_id res chain seq x y z
N MET A 1 41.02 -68.13 13.73
CA MET A 1 41.83 -66.89 13.73
C MET A 1 41.63 -66.20 12.38
N THR A 2 40.43 -65.64 12.18
CA THR A 2 40.11 -64.19 12.31
C THR A 2 40.75 -63.32 11.23
N ARG A 3 40.12 -63.35 10.04
CA ARG A 3 40.05 -62.19 9.14
C ARG A 3 39.15 -61.15 9.81
N ASN A 4 39.60 -59.91 9.91
CA ASN A 4 38.70 -58.80 10.20
C ASN A 4 38.91 -57.66 9.22
N SER A 5 37.83 -57.38 8.50
CA SER A 5 37.58 -56.33 7.54
C SER A 5 37.01 -55.08 8.22
N LYS A 6 37.08 -53.95 7.51
CA LYS A 6 36.26 -52.73 7.61
C LYS A 6 36.80 -51.62 8.53
N LEU A 7 37.16 -50.50 7.92
CA LEU A 7 36.59 -49.21 8.30
C LEU A 7 35.86 -48.64 7.09
N LYS A 8 34.53 -48.66 7.16
CA LYS A 8 33.64 -47.93 6.25
C LYS A 8 33.50 -46.52 6.79
N GLY A 9 33.83 -45.51 6.00
CA GLY A 9 33.36 -44.14 6.24
C GLY A 9 31.85 -44.11 6.08
N LEU A 10 31.13 -43.77 7.16
CA LEU A 10 29.70 -43.50 7.10
C LEU A 10 29.51 -42.12 6.46
N LEU A 11 28.91 -42.09 5.26
CA LEU A 11 28.13 -40.94 4.82
C LEU A 11 26.90 -40.85 5.73
N PHE A 12 26.79 -39.77 6.51
CA PHE A 12 25.48 -39.31 6.98
C PHE A 12 24.95 -38.31 5.96
N ALA A 13 24.09 -38.80 5.07
CA ALA A 13 23.15 -37.96 4.35
C ALA A 13 22.11 -37.47 5.36
N GLY A 14 22.33 -36.27 5.92
CA GLY A 14 21.29 -35.54 6.62
C GLY A 14 20.32 -34.99 5.59
N ALA A 15 19.25 -35.72 5.29
CA ALA A 15 18.10 -35.17 4.59
C ALA A 15 17.56 -34.01 5.44
N ALA A 16 17.78 -32.78 5.00
CA ALA A 16 17.10 -31.62 5.54
C ALA A 16 15.62 -31.77 5.14
N LEU A 17 14.80 -32.27 6.07
CA LEU A 17 13.36 -32.05 6.00
C LEU A 17 13.16 -30.54 6.15
N THR A 18 13.02 -29.85 5.02
CA THR A 18 12.52 -28.48 4.99
C THR A 18 11.06 -28.53 5.38
N CYS A 19 10.79 -28.31 6.66
CA CYS A 19 9.46 -28.04 7.16
C CYS A 19 9.11 -26.61 6.70
N GLN A 20 8.54 -26.49 5.50
CA GLN A 20 7.99 -25.23 5.01
C GLN A 20 6.69 -24.95 5.76
N TRP A 21 6.64 -23.83 6.48
CA TRP A 21 5.40 -23.32 7.07
C TRP A 21 5.04 -22.03 6.34
N SER A 22 3.99 -22.10 5.54
CA SER A 22 3.33 -20.97 4.91
C SER A 22 2.32 -20.38 5.90
N PHE A 23 2.41 -19.08 6.22
CA PHE A 23 1.21 -18.35 6.67
C PHE A 23 0.44 -17.98 5.42
N ALA A 24 -0.75 -18.54 5.29
CA ALA A 24 -1.58 -18.36 4.12
C ALA A 24 -1.88 -16.87 3.91
N ALA A 25 -1.43 -16.33 2.77
CA ALA A 25 -2.14 -15.22 2.15
C ALA A 25 -3.63 -15.58 2.08
N CYS A 26 -4.52 -14.60 2.06
CA CYS A 26 -5.93 -14.86 1.77
C CYS A 26 -6.00 -15.84 0.60
N LEU A 27 -6.65 -16.98 0.82
CA LEU A 27 -6.80 -17.98 -0.21
C LEU A 27 -7.48 -17.28 -1.40
N THR A 28 -6.81 -17.21 -2.54
CA THR A 28 -7.36 -16.64 -3.79
C THR A 28 -7.57 -17.72 -4.84
N VAL A 29 -6.95 -18.87 -4.66
CA VAL A 29 -7.09 -20.07 -5.49
C VAL A 29 -7.09 -21.26 -4.54
N GLU A 30 -7.97 -22.22 -4.78
CA GLU A 30 -8.03 -23.47 -4.02
C GLU A 30 -6.70 -24.24 -4.08
N THR A 31 -6.54 -25.25 -3.22
CA THR A 31 -5.38 -26.15 -3.27
C THR A 31 -5.82 -27.59 -3.07
N GLU A 32 -5.55 -28.43 -4.05
CA GLU A 32 -5.93 -29.84 -4.01
C GLU A 32 -4.84 -30.72 -3.36
N PRO A 33 -5.19 -31.81 -2.65
CA PRO A 33 -6.55 -32.28 -2.38
C PRO A 33 -7.23 -31.49 -1.25
N ASN A 34 -8.47 -31.04 -1.44
CA ASN A 34 -9.33 -30.45 -0.40
C ASN A 34 -10.66 -31.22 -0.23
N ASN A 35 -10.65 -32.48 -0.67
CA ASN A 35 -11.80 -33.33 -0.92
C ASN A 35 -12.59 -33.80 0.33
N THR A 36 -12.11 -33.43 1.51
CA THR A 36 -12.70 -33.77 2.82
C THR A 36 -12.58 -32.60 3.78
N ASP A 37 -13.40 -32.59 4.83
CA ASP A 37 -13.35 -31.60 5.91
C ASP A 37 -11.97 -31.48 6.57
N THR A 38 -11.27 -32.60 6.78
CA THR A 38 -9.91 -32.62 7.32
C THR A 38 -8.84 -32.08 6.36
N GLN A 39 -9.16 -32.01 5.07
CA GLN A 39 -8.32 -31.46 4.00
C GLN A 39 -8.76 -30.06 3.58
N ALA A 40 -9.73 -29.47 4.27
CA ALA A 40 -10.30 -28.19 3.89
C ALA A 40 -9.23 -27.12 3.69
N ASN A 41 -9.31 -26.38 2.58
CA ASN A 41 -8.48 -25.23 2.35
C ASN A 41 -8.69 -24.19 3.44
N THR A 42 -7.60 -23.77 4.06
CA THR A 42 -7.60 -22.78 5.13
C THR A 42 -7.22 -21.40 4.58
N GLY A 43 -7.40 -20.35 5.38
CA GLY A 43 -7.00 -19.00 4.98
C GLY A 43 -8.03 -18.25 4.14
N LEU A 44 -9.31 -18.63 4.19
CA LEU A 44 -10.38 -17.78 3.66
C LEU A 44 -10.38 -16.43 4.38
N CYS A 45 -10.42 -15.35 3.60
CA CYS A 45 -10.57 -13.99 4.10
C CYS A 45 -11.97 -13.48 3.80
N SER A 46 -12.57 -12.81 4.77
CA SER A 46 -13.90 -12.23 4.62
C SER A 46 -13.94 -11.24 3.45
N GLY A 47 -14.87 -11.48 2.51
CA GLY A 47 -15.08 -10.66 1.32
C GLY A 47 -14.09 -10.91 0.19
N MET A 48 -13.13 -11.84 0.34
CA MET A 48 -12.20 -12.20 -0.73
C MET A 48 -12.74 -13.35 -1.56
N ALA A 49 -12.57 -13.25 -2.87
CA ALA A 49 -12.94 -14.28 -3.82
C ALA A 49 -11.84 -15.36 -3.91
N VAL A 50 -12.26 -16.62 -3.91
CA VAL A 50 -11.42 -17.81 -4.14
C VAL A 50 -11.83 -18.44 -5.47
N SER A 51 -10.88 -18.65 -6.37
CA SER A 51 -11.10 -19.44 -7.58
C SER A 51 -10.91 -20.93 -7.30
N GLY A 52 -11.85 -21.75 -7.74
CA GLY A 52 -11.74 -23.21 -7.66
C GLY A 52 -12.35 -23.93 -8.86
N ALA A 53 -12.28 -25.26 -8.88
CA ALA A 53 -12.76 -26.09 -9.96
C ALA A 53 -13.14 -27.49 -9.49
N ILE A 54 -14.40 -27.86 -9.73
CA ILE A 54 -14.88 -29.23 -9.52
C ILE A 54 -14.53 -30.04 -10.78
N SER A 55 -13.63 -31.01 -10.65
CA SER A 55 -13.11 -31.84 -11.75
C SER A 55 -13.96 -33.08 -12.04
N SER A 56 -14.72 -33.58 -11.06
CA SER A 56 -15.59 -34.76 -11.18
C SER A 56 -16.77 -34.72 -10.21
N SER A 57 -17.73 -35.64 -10.32
CA SER A 57 -18.87 -35.73 -9.39
C SER A 57 -18.50 -36.21 -7.98
N THR A 58 -17.28 -36.72 -7.80
CA THR A 58 -16.73 -37.12 -6.50
C THR A 58 -15.76 -36.09 -5.94
N ASP A 59 -15.58 -34.97 -6.66
CA ASP A 59 -14.73 -33.87 -6.25
C ASP A 59 -15.52 -32.89 -5.38
N TYR A 60 -15.04 -32.64 -4.17
CA TYR A 60 -15.70 -31.86 -3.13
C TYR A 60 -14.74 -30.83 -2.55
N ASP A 61 -14.90 -29.55 -2.87
CA ASP A 61 -14.00 -28.56 -2.29
C ASP A 61 -14.45 -28.12 -0.91
N TRP A 62 -13.65 -28.45 0.11
CA TRP A 62 -13.87 -27.96 1.47
C TRP A 62 -13.02 -26.73 1.76
N TYR A 63 -13.64 -25.76 2.41
CA TYR A 63 -13.02 -24.50 2.84
C TYR A 63 -13.30 -24.25 4.31
N LYS A 64 -12.29 -23.85 5.07
CA LYS A 64 -12.39 -23.52 6.49
C LYS A 64 -12.46 -22.01 6.68
N LEU A 65 -13.45 -21.56 7.44
CA LEU A 65 -13.57 -20.18 7.91
C LEU A 65 -13.41 -20.17 9.42
N ASP A 66 -12.82 -19.12 9.99
CA ASP A 66 -12.99 -18.88 11.41
C ASP A 66 -13.56 -17.50 11.70
N VAL A 67 -14.72 -17.56 12.35
CA VAL A 67 -15.61 -16.47 12.65
C VAL A 67 -15.29 -15.97 14.05
N SER A 68 -14.94 -14.69 14.13
CA SER A 68 -14.41 -14.04 15.33
C SER A 68 -15.46 -13.59 16.34
N GLY A 69 -16.74 -13.61 15.98
CA GLY A 69 -17.83 -13.19 16.85
C GLY A 69 -19.20 -13.36 16.18
N PRO A 70 -20.29 -13.03 16.90
CA PRO A 70 -21.63 -13.08 16.33
C PRO A 70 -21.77 -12.18 15.09
N GLY A 71 -22.50 -12.65 14.07
CA GLY A 71 -22.77 -11.89 12.86
C GLY A 71 -23.08 -12.77 11.64
N ALA A 72 -23.39 -12.13 10.51
CA ALA A 72 -23.77 -12.83 9.29
C ALA A 72 -22.57 -13.47 8.58
N ILE A 73 -22.73 -14.71 8.12
CA ILE A 73 -21.87 -15.41 7.18
C ILE A 73 -22.61 -15.42 5.85
N ASP A 74 -22.26 -14.50 4.95
CA ASP A 74 -22.84 -14.36 3.62
C ASP A 74 -21.97 -15.10 2.61
N ILE A 75 -22.57 -16.01 1.84
CA ILE A 75 -21.88 -16.87 0.87
C ILE A 75 -22.44 -16.61 -0.52
N SER A 76 -21.55 -16.45 -1.49
CA SER A 76 -21.84 -16.34 -2.92
C SER A 76 -20.96 -17.31 -3.70
N LEU A 77 -21.58 -18.20 -4.47
CA LEU A 77 -20.90 -19.13 -5.35
C LEU A 77 -21.29 -18.83 -6.81
N THR A 78 -20.33 -18.43 -7.63
CA THR A 78 -20.50 -18.23 -9.07
C THR A 78 -19.79 -19.35 -9.81
N HIS A 79 -20.39 -19.95 -10.83
CA HIS A 79 -19.76 -21.03 -11.60
C HIS A 79 -19.82 -20.79 -13.12
N ASP A 80 -19.04 -21.55 -13.89
CA ASP A 80 -19.06 -21.50 -15.35
C ASP A 80 -20.48 -21.79 -15.92
N ALA A 81 -20.75 -21.37 -17.16
CA ALA A 81 -22.03 -21.62 -17.81
C ALA A 81 -22.19 -23.11 -18.19
N GLY A 82 -23.38 -23.68 -18.01
CA GLY A 82 -23.69 -25.07 -18.37
C GLY A 82 -23.30 -26.12 -17.33
N ILE A 83 -22.86 -25.68 -16.14
CA ILE A 83 -22.69 -26.53 -14.95
C ILE A 83 -23.61 -26.03 -13.83
N ASP A 84 -23.78 -26.84 -12.80
CA ASP A 84 -24.62 -26.56 -11.63
C ASP A 84 -23.89 -27.02 -10.38
N LEU A 85 -23.48 -26.07 -9.53
CA LEU A 85 -22.70 -26.32 -8.32
C LEU A 85 -23.46 -25.80 -7.10
N ASP A 86 -23.45 -26.59 -6.03
CA ASP A 86 -24.11 -26.30 -4.76
C ASP A 86 -23.08 -25.93 -3.68
N TRP A 87 -23.51 -25.18 -2.64
CA TRP A 87 -22.73 -25.02 -1.41
C TRP A 87 -23.48 -25.39 -0.13
N TYR A 88 -22.73 -25.89 0.85
CA TYR A 88 -23.21 -26.28 2.17
C TYR A 88 -22.29 -25.70 3.25
N LEU A 89 -22.86 -25.03 4.24
CA LEU A 89 -22.15 -24.46 5.39
C LEU A 89 -22.33 -25.36 6.61
N TYR A 90 -21.24 -25.63 7.32
CA TYR A 90 -21.18 -26.46 8.53
C TYR A 90 -20.56 -25.66 9.67
N LYS A 91 -20.98 -25.94 10.90
CA LYS A 91 -20.35 -25.39 12.13
C LYS A 91 -19.26 -26.32 12.70
N ASP A 92 -19.34 -27.61 12.39
CA ASP A 92 -18.37 -28.66 12.76
C ASP A 92 -18.48 -29.80 11.73
N THR A 93 -17.65 -30.83 11.82
CA THR A 93 -17.79 -32.04 11.00
C THR A 93 -19.13 -32.72 11.33
N GLY A 94 -20.11 -32.70 10.42
CA GLY A 94 -21.48 -33.19 10.70
C GLY A 94 -22.57 -32.62 9.78
N SER A 95 -23.76 -32.32 10.33
CA SER A 95 -24.87 -31.74 9.56
C SER A 95 -24.62 -30.27 9.18
N TYR A 96 -25.04 -29.88 7.98
CA TYR A 96 -24.97 -28.49 7.54
C TYR A 96 -25.98 -27.61 8.31
N VAL A 97 -25.64 -26.34 8.51
CA VAL A 97 -26.44 -25.32 9.18
C VAL A 97 -27.08 -24.34 8.19
N ALA A 98 -26.56 -24.26 6.97
CA ALA A 98 -27.15 -23.55 5.84
C ALA A 98 -26.67 -24.18 4.53
N TYR A 99 -27.44 -24.03 3.46
CA TYR A 99 -27.05 -24.49 2.12
C TYR A 99 -27.83 -23.74 1.04
N ARG A 100 -27.30 -23.77 -0.18
CA ARG A 100 -28.06 -23.49 -1.41
C ARG A 100 -27.79 -24.62 -2.39
N SER A 101 -28.88 -25.05 -3.02
CA SER A 101 -28.86 -26.08 -4.04
C SER A 101 -30.00 -25.79 -5.01
N THR A 102 -29.70 -24.90 -5.95
CA THR A 102 -30.61 -24.29 -6.92
C THR A 102 -29.89 -24.15 -8.26
N THR A 103 -30.61 -23.83 -9.32
CA THR A 103 -29.99 -23.55 -10.63
C THR A 103 -29.50 -22.10 -10.78
N SER A 104 -29.34 -21.35 -9.68
CA SER A 104 -29.02 -19.92 -9.70
C SER A 104 -27.52 -19.69 -9.90
N ASN A 105 -27.13 -18.61 -10.57
CA ASN A 105 -25.73 -18.22 -10.69
C ASN A 105 -25.60 -16.69 -10.62
N PRO A 106 -25.09 -16.11 -9.51
CA PRO A 106 -24.54 -16.78 -8.34
C PRO A 106 -25.59 -17.45 -7.45
N GLU A 107 -25.21 -18.55 -6.80
CA GLU A 107 -25.92 -19.11 -5.66
C GLU A 107 -25.58 -18.34 -4.39
N THR A 108 -26.57 -17.68 -3.78
CA THR A 108 -26.35 -16.82 -2.61
C THR A 108 -27.20 -17.21 -1.40
N GLY A 109 -26.63 -17.04 -0.21
CA GLY A 109 -27.34 -17.24 1.04
C GLY A 109 -26.56 -16.74 2.24
N SER A 110 -27.23 -16.73 3.40
CA SER A 110 -26.67 -16.19 4.64
C SER A 110 -27.00 -17.10 5.82
N TYR A 111 -26.12 -17.10 6.82
CA TYR A 111 -26.32 -17.72 8.12
C TYR A 111 -25.88 -16.77 9.23
N THR A 112 -26.69 -16.56 10.27
CA THR A 112 -26.29 -15.73 11.41
C THR A 112 -25.56 -16.57 12.46
N ALA A 113 -24.25 -16.39 12.58
CA ALA A 113 -23.46 -16.97 13.65
C ALA A 113 -23.83 -16.31 14.99
N THR A 114 -24.13 -17.12 16.00
CA THR A 114 -24.50 -16.65 17.35
C THR A 114 -23.31 -16.47 18.28
N ALA A 115 -22.13 -16.97 17.89
CA ALA A 115 -20.89 -16.89 18.63
C ALA A 115 -19.70 -17.03 17.68
N ALA A 116 -18.49 -16.72 18.18
CA ALA A 116 -17.25 -17.07 17.50
C ALA A 116 -17.12 -18.59 17.33
N GLY A 117 -16.46 -19.03 16.26
CA GLY A 117 -16.23 -20.45 16.00
C GLY A 117 -15.63 -20.72 14.63
N THR A 118 -15.16 -21.95 14.45
CA THR A 118 -14.78 -22.46 13.14
C THR A 118 -16.03 -22.91 12.38
N TYR A 119 -16.04 -22.68 11.07
CA TYR A 119 -17.07 -23.13 10.15
C TYR A 119 -16.40 -23.77 8.94
N TYR A 120 -17.18 -24.50 8.14
CA TYR A 120 -16.72 -25.07 6.88
C TYR A 120 -17.72 -24.81 5.76
N ILE A 121 -17.24 -24.45 4.57
CA ILE A 121 -18.04 -24.46 3.34
C ILE A 121 -17.60 -25.67 2.53
N ARG A 122 -18.55 -26.48 2.05
CA ARG A 122 -18.32 -27.48 1.01
C ARG A 122 -18.99 -27.04 -0.28
N VAL A 123 -18.23 -27.00 -1.37
CA VAL A 123 -18.74 -26.87 -2.74
C VAL A 123 -18.81 -28.27 -3.36
N LYS A 124 -19.84 -28.55 -4.15
CA LYS A 124 -19.96 -29.81 -4.89
C LYS A 124 -20.71 -29.62 -6.21
N SER A 125 -20.57 -30.57 -7.12
CA SER A 125 -21.41 -30.64 -8.33
C SER A 125 -22.80 -31.22 -8.03
N TYR A 126 -23.83 -30.53 -8.53
CA TYR A 126 -25.14 -31.14 -8.84
C TYR A 126 -25.13 -31.71 -10.26
N SER A 127 -24.64 -30.94 -11.24
CA SER A 127 -24.44 -31.41 -12.61
C SER A 127 -23.26 -30.71 -13.31
N GLY A 128 -22.52 -31.46 -14.14
CA GLY A 128 -21.34 -30.96 -14.85
C GLY A 128 -20.09 -30.78 -13.96
N SER A 129 -18.99 -30.37 -14.58
CA SER A 129 -17.70 -30.10 -13.94
C SER A 129 -17.07 -28.86 -14.58
N GLY A 130 -16.40 -28.03 -13.78
CA GLY A 130 -15.85 -26.76 -14.26
C GLY A 130 -15.51 -25.82 -13.12
N ARG A 131 -15.16 -24.58 -13.48
CA ARG A 131 -14.61 -23.61 -12.52
C ARG A 131 -15.71 -22.84 -11.81
N TYR A 132 -15.36 -22.34 -10.64
CA TYR A 132 -16.19 -21.46 -9.84
C TYR A 132 -15.36 -20.40 -9.12
N THR A 133 -16.09 -19.43 -8.56
CA THR A 133 -15.60 -18.41 -7.66
C THR A 133 -16.46 -18.43 -6.41
N LEU A 134 -15.84 -18.68 -5.26
CA LEU A 134 -16.48 -18.64 -3.94
C LEU A 134 -16.10 -17.33 -3.24
N THR A 135 -17.08 -16.60 -2.74
CA THR A 135 -16.86 -15.44 -1.85
C THR A 135 -17.66 -15.65 -0.57
N ALA A 136 -17.00 -15.52 0.59
CA ALA A 136 -17.64 -15.57 1.89
C ALA A 136 -17.34 -14.29 2.68
N THR A 137 -18.36 -13.61 3.19
CA THR A 137 -18.22 -12.43 4.06
C THR A 137 -18.69 -12.81 5.46
N PHE A 138 -17.85 -12.63 6.48
CA PHE A 138 -18.13 -13.06 7.85
C PHE A 138 -17.39 -12.20 8.87
N PRO A 139 -17.83 -12.15 10.15
CA PRO A 139 -17.09 -11.45 11.19
C PRO A 139 -15.69 -12.05 11.34
N GLN A 140 -14.68 -11.40 10.78
CA GLN A 140 -13.29 -11.83 10.85
C GLN A 140 -12.50 -10.94 11.83
N GLY A 141 -11.71 -11.56 12.69
CA GLY A 141 -10.84 -10.83 13.62
C GLY A 141 -9.69 -10.19 12.86
N ALA A 142 -8.96 -9.26 13.49
CA ALA A 142 -7.78 -8.61 12.90
C ALA A 142 -6.60 -9.58 12.60
N THR A 143 -6.79 -10.88 12.84
CA THR A 143 -5.86 -11.97 12.54
C THR A 143 -6.62 -13.08 11.80
N PRO A 144 -6.09 -13.58 10.66
CA PRO A 144 -6.54 -14.84 10.10
C PRO A 144 -6.39 -15.93 11.17
N PRO A 145 -7.29 -16.91 11.23
CA PRO A 145 -7.42 -17.68 12.44
C PRO A 145 -6.64 -19.00 12.35
N GLY A 146 -6.01 -19.37 13.47
CA GLY A 146 -5.70 -20.74 13.83
C GLY A 146 -4.49 -21.42 13.16
N GLY A 147 -3.29 -20.94 13.46
CA GLY A 147 -2.05 -21.71 13.33
C GLY A 147 -0.95 -21.05 14.15
N ALA A 148 -0.24 -21.80 14.97
CA ALA A 148 0.83 -21.32 15.85
C ALA A 148 1.74 -20.31 15.12
N THR A 149 2.09 -19.20 15.79
CA THR A 149 3.01 -18.18 15.28
C THR A 149 4.43 -18.75 15.18
N THR A 150 4.69 -19.58 14.18
CA THR A 150 6.02 -19.65 13.59
C THR A 150 6.37 -18.23 13.14
N PRO A 151 7.44 -17.60 13.64
CA PRO A 151 7.88 -16.33 13.10
C PRO A 151 8.14 -16.52 11.61
N CYS A 152 7.53 -15.71 10.75
CA CYS A 152 7.88 -15.75 9.34
C CYS A 152 9.35 -15.33 9.18
N THR A 153 10.11 -16.05 8.36
CA THR A 153 11.53 -15.78 8.15
C THR A 153 11.69 -14.82 6.99
N PHE A 154 12.22 -13.63 7.25
CA PHE A 154 12.54 -12.68 6.19
C PHE A 154 13.68 -13.20 5.29
N PRO A 155 13.70 -12.82 4.00
CA PRO A 155 14.89 -13.02 3.18
C PRO A 155 16.10 -12.34 3.80
N ASN A 156 17.28 -12.92 3.58
CA ASN A 156 18.54 -12.38 4.10
C ASN A 156 18.71 -10.90 3.72
N GLY A 157 19.06 -10.07 4.71
CA GLY A 157 19.31 -8.64 4.52
C GLY A 157 18.07 -7.75 4.42
N VAL A 158 16.84 -8.32 4.44
CA VAL A 158 15.62 -7.52 4.37
C VAL A 158 15.26 -6.88 5.70
N ASN A 159 15.23 -7.67 6.78
CA ASN A 159 14.93 -7.13 8.10
C ASN A 159 16.20 -6.53 8.72
N LEU A 160 16.26 -5.20 8.79
CA LEU A 160 17.40 -4.50 9.41
C LEU A 160 17.28 -4.38 10.94
N GLY A 161 16.30 -5.07 11.54
CA GLY A 161 16.08 -5.10 12.98
C GLY A 161 14.88 -4.27 13.42
N LYS A 162 14.54 -4.45 14.69
CA LYS A 162 13.40 -3.85 15.37
C LYS A 162 13.83 -3.24 16.70
N THR A 163 13.37 -2.04 16.99
CA THR A 163 13.50 -1.38 18.31
C THR A 163 12.13 -1.32 18.98
N GLY A 164 12.07 -1.60 20.29
CA GLY A 164 10.83 -1.65 21.06
C GLY A 164 10.34 -3.08 21.32
N ASN A 165 9.02 -3.28 21.41
CA ASN A 165 8.46 -4.58 21.76
C ASN A 165 8.64 -5.61 20.64
N ALA A 166 9.08 -6.82 20.99
CA ALA A 166 9.25 -7.90 20.04
C ALA A 166 7.90 -8.39 19.46
N THR A 167 6.88 -8.43 20.32
CA THR A 167 5.52 -8.87 19.97
C THR A 167 4.77 -7.75 19.25
N PRO A 168 4.24 -8.01 18.03
CA PRO A 168 3.41 -7.04 17.32
C PRO A 168 2.16 -6.66 18.11
N LYS A 169 1.70 -5.41 17.97
CA LYS A 169 0.51 -4.91 18.64
C LYS A 169 -0.52 -4.42 17.63
N ALA A 170 -1.60 -5.19 17.50
CA ALA A 170 -2.77 -4.76 16.74
C ALA A 170 -3.45 -3.59 17.44
N THR A 171 -3.78 -2.54 16.68
CA THR A 171 -4.38 -1.30 17.16
C THR A 171 -5.35 -0.75 16.13
N THR A 172 -6.31 0.06 16.60
CA THR A 172 -7.15 0.85 15.71
C THR A 172 -6.37 2.07 15.24
N THR A 173 -6.17 2.16 13.93
CA THR A 173 -5.45 3.27 13.29
C THR A 173 -6.42 4.32 12.76
N THR A 174 -5.93 5.53 12.54
CA THR A 174 -6.66 6.54 11.76
C THR A 174 -5.82 6.97 10.56
N GLY A 175 -6.46 7.08 9.39
CA GLY A 175 -5.77 7.35 8.15
C GLY A 175 -5.17 8.75 8.07
N GLY A 176 -4.23 8.90 7.14
CA GLY A 176 -3.58 10.17 6.84
C GLY A 176 -2.27 9.99 6.07
N VAL A 177 -1.66 11.10 5.71
CA VAL A 177 -0.42 11.16 4.94
C VAL A 177 0.55 12.16 5.54
N VAL A 178 1.85 11.84 5.50
CA VAL A 178 2.90 12.84 5.67
C VAL A 178 3.71 12.96 4.38
N LEU A 179 3.76 14.19 3.87
CA LEU A 179 4.61 14.60 2.74
C LEU A 179 5.76 15.44 3.29
N MET A 180 6.96 14.88 3.37
CA MET A 180 8.15 15.54 3.92
C MET A 180 9.21 15.81 2.85
N GLY A 181 9.74 17.04 2.83
CA GLY A 181 10.58 17.53 1.74
C GLY A 181 12.01 16.98 1.67
N GLY A 182 12.45 16.17 2.63
CA GLY A 182 13.84 15.70 2.72
C GLY A 182 14.71 16.60 3.61
N GLY A 183 16.03 16.35 3.60
CA GLY A 183 16.95 17.00 4.53
C GLY A 183 16.74 16.49 5.96
N PRO A 184 16.79 17.36 6.99
CA PRO A 184 16.44 16.97 8.35
C PRO A 184 15.01 16.44 8.44
N ASP A 185 14.81 15.37 9.21
CA ASP A 185 13.46 14.88 9.50
C ASP A 185 12.69 15.87 10.40
N VAL A 186 11.36 15.84 10.30
CA VAL A 186 10.48 16.74 11.07
C VAL A 186 9.77 15.96 12.17
N ASP A 187 10.30 16.02 13.40
CA ASP A 187 9.83 15.29 14.58
C ASP A 187 8.31 15.33 14.76
N GLU A 188 7.72 16.53 14.70
CA GLU A 188 6.27 16.71 14.95
C GLU A 188 5.39 16.04 13.89
N ALA A 189 5.87 15.93 12.64
CA ALA A 189 5.16 15.19 11.61
C ALA A 189 5.24 13.67 11.84
N ILE A 190 6.37 13.16 12.35
CA ILE A 190 6.50 11.75 12.73
C ILE A 190 5.67 11.44 13.98
N LYS A 191 5.71 12.29 15.02
CA LYS A 191 4.85 12.16 16.22
C LYS A 191 3.37 12.15 15.84
N TRP A 192 2.98 12.97 14.87
CA TRP A 192 1.63 12.95 14.32
C TRP A 192 1.29 11.59 13.70
N MET A 193 2.20 10.96 12.93
CA MET A 193 1.99 9.60 12.43
C MET A 193 1.94 8.56 13.56
N ASN A 194 2.80 8.69 14.57
CA ASN A 194 2.82 7.81 15.74
C ASN A 194 1.45 7.83 16.45
N ALA A 195 0.88 9.02 16.66
CA ALA A 195 -0.47 9.16 17.22
C ALA A 195 -1.55 8.48 16.33
N LYS A 196 -1.47 8.70 15.01
CA LYS A 196 -2.38 8.07 14.03
C LYS A 196 -2.26 6.54 13.97
N SER A 197 -1.11 5.99 14.39
CA SER A 197 -0.87 4.55 14.48
C SER A 197 -1.64 3.85 15.60
N GLY A 198 -2.29 4.59 16.52
CA GLY A 198 -2.97 4.01 17.68
C GLY A 198 -2.04 3.34 18.69
N GLY A 199 -0.73 3.60 18.60
CA GLY A 199 0.29 2.92 19.41
C GLY A 199 0.68 1.54 18.89
N GLY A 200 0.45 1.25 17.61
CA GLY A 200 0.84 0.01 16.95
C GLY A 200 2.31 -0.01 16.52
N ASP A 201 2.67 -1.00 15.71
CA ASP A 201 4.02 -1.11 15.14
C ASP A 201 4.23 -0.11 14.00
N PHE A 202 5.41 0.50 13.94
CA PHE A 202 5.80 1.43 12.91
C PHE A 202 6.80 0.76 11.97
N VAL A 203 6.54 0.77 10.66
CA VAL A 203 7.44 0.15 9.68
C VAL A 203 8.08 1.23 8.81
N VAL A 204 9.40 1.18 8.71
CA VAL A 204 10.18 2.03 7.80
C VAL A 204 10.58 1.21 6.59
N LEU A 205 10.21 1.68 5.40
CA LEU A 205 10.59 1.04 4.14
C LEU A 205 11.75 1.79 3.50
N ARG A 206 12.76 1.03 3.05
CA ARG A 206 13.94 1.56 2.36
C ARG A 206 14.31 0.70 1.16
N SER A 207 14.91 1.30 0.13
CA SER A 207 15.68 0.58 -0.91
C SER A 207 17.19 0.63 -0.70
N THR A 208 17.67 1.50 0.19
CA THR A 208 19.08 1.70 0.53
C THR A 208 19.24 2.19 1.97
N GLY A 209 20.43 2.05 2.54
CA GLY A 209 20.77 2.57 3.86
C GLY A 209 20.59 1.56 5.00
N THR A 210 20.43 2.07 6.22
CA THR A 210 20.46 1.32 7.48
C THR A 210 19.13 1.39 8.24
N ASN A 211 19.08 0.86 9.46
CA ASN A 211 17.96 0.97 10.39
C ASN A 211 17.99 2.25 11.27
N ALA A 212 18.70 3.31 10.86
CA ALA A 212 18.88 4.53 11.67
C ALA A 212 17.57 5.19 12.15
N TYR A 213 16.46 4.97 11.44
CA TYR A 213 15.15 5.46 11.87
C TYR A 213 14.57 4.73 13.09
N ASN A 214 15.02 3.51 13.40
CA ASN A 214 14.39 2.70 14.45
C ASN A 214 14.45 3.41 15.81
N ASP A 215 15.66 3.72 16.28
CA ASP A 215 15.85 4.32 17.60
C ASP A 215 15.33 5.77 17.65
N TYR A 216 15.49 6.51 16.55
CA TYR A 216 14.96 7.87 16.42
C TYR A 216 13.43 7.90 16.55
N ILE A 217 12.70 7.18 15.69
CA ILE A 217 11.23 7.18 15.70
C ILE A 217 10.69 6.58 17.01
N TYR A 218 11.33 5.53 17.53
CA TYR A 218 10.95 4.94 18.81
C TYR A 218 11.15 5.92 19.97
N GLY A 219 12.25 6.67 19.96
CA GLY A 219 12.57 7.72 20.93
C GLY A 219 11.59 8.89 20.95
N LEU A 220 10.88 9.15 19.83
CA LEU A 220 9.78 10.13 19.78
C LEU A 220 8.52 9.66 20.53
N GLY A 221 8.42 8.36 20.83
CA GLY A 221 7.34 7.76 21.60
C GLY A 221 6.03 7.55 20.82
N GLY A 222 5.06 6.89 21.47
CA GLY A 222 3.70 6.70 20.92
C GLY A 222 3.54 5.52 19.95
N VAL A 223 4.51 4.60 19.88
CA VAL A 223 4.47 3.37 19.05
C VAL A 223 4.90 2.14 19.86
N ASN A 224 4.46 0.96 19.44
CA ASN A 224 4.82 -0.32 20.08
C ASN A 224 6.26 -0.75 19.76
N SER A 225 6.63 -0.65 18.49
CA SER A 225 7.96 -0.94 17.97
C SER A 225 8.20 -0.18 16.68
N VAL A 226 9.47 -0.05 16.28
CA VAL A 226 9.86 0.44 14.95
C VAL A 226 10.71 -0.63 14.29
N GLN A 227 10.36 -1.01 13.07
CA GLN A 227 11.08 -2.01 12.28
C GLN A 227 11.42 -1.46 10.90
N THR A 228 12.67 -1.63 10.47
CA THR A 228 13.12 -1.21 9.14
C THR A 228 13.21 -2.42 8.21
N LEU A 229 12.55 -2.34 7.05
CA LEU A 229 12.66 -3.31 5.96
C LEU A 229 13.42 -2.69 4.78
N LEU A 230 14.53 -3.32 4.40
CA LEU A 230 15.34 -2.99 3.23
C LEU A 230 14.95 -3.91 2.07
N ILE A 231 14.34 -3.33 1.04
CA ILE A 231 13.77 -4.07 -0.09
C ILE A 231 14.44 -3.59 -1.37
N THR A 232 15.26 -4.45 -1.96
CA THR A 232 16.13 -4.12 -3.10
C THR A 232 15.80 -4.95 -4.35
N SER A 233 14.67 -5.64 -4.35
CA SER A 233 14.22 -6.47 -5.48
C SER A 233 12.72 -6.73 -5.44
N LYS A 234 12.14 -7.08 -6.59
CA LYS A 234 10.72 -7.52 -6.68
C LYS A 234 10.46 -8.81 -5.90
N ALA A 235 11.43 -9.72 -5.86
CA ALA A 235 11.29 -10.98 -5.11
C ALA A 235 11.10 -10.70 -3.60
N GLN A 236 11.93 -9.82 -3.02
CA GLN A 236 11.76 -9.39 -1.63
C GLN A 236 10.46 -8.59 -1.43
N ALA A 237 10.04 -7.78 -2.41
CA ALA A 237 8.79 -7.04 -2.33
C ALA A 237 7.52 -7.92 -2.41
N ASN A 238 7.64 -9.14 -2.93
CA ASN A 238 6.57 -10.14 -2.97
C ASN A 238 6.69 -11.18 -1.85
N ASP A 239 7.70 -11.07 -1.00
CA ASP A 239 7.88 -12.00 0.12
C ASP A 239 6.71 -11.88 1.11
N ALA A 240 6.15 -13.02 1.50
CA ALA A 240 4.95 -13.06 2.35
C ALA A 240 5.18 -12.42 3.72
N CYS A 241 6.37 -12.57 4.31
CA CYS A 241 6.70 -12.01 5.62
C CYS A 241 6.80 -10.47 5.55
N VAL A 242 7.41 -9.96 4.49
CA VAL A 242 7.46 -8.52 4.19
C VAL A 242 6.06 -7.95 4.05
N VAL A 243 5.24 -8.54 3.18
CA VAL A 243 3.87 -8.08 2.91
C VAL A 243 3.01 -8.12 4.17
N GLN A 244 3.09 -9.19 4.95
CA GLN A 244 2.34 -9.34 6.20
C GLN A 244 2.77 -8.31 7.24
N THR A 245 4.08 -8.07 7.39
CA THR A 245 4.62 -7.07 8.33
C THR A 245 4.10 -5.67 7.99
N ILE A 246 4.08 -5.33 6.70
CA ILE A 246 3.54 -4.04 6.23
C ILE A 246 2.04 -3.96 6.48
N LYS A 247 1.24 -4.98 6.10
CA LYS A 247 -0.21 -4.98 6.34
C LYS A 247 -0.56 -4.93 7.84
N ALA A 248 0.27 -5.52 8.70
CA ALA A 248 0.09 -5.50 10.15
C ALA A 248 0.49 -4.17 10.81
N ALA A 249 1.33 -3.35 10.16
CA ALA A 249 1.82 -2.10 10.71
C ALA A 249 0.69 -1.11 11.07
N GLY A 250 0.87 -0.41 12.19
CA GLY A 250 0.05 0.73 12.59
C GLY A 250 0.40 1.99 11.80
N ALA A 251 1.62 2.12 11.29
CA ALA A 251 2.04 3.21 10.41
C ALA A 251 3.18 2.76 9.49
N VAL A 252 3.27 3.35 8.30
CA VAL A 252 4.39 3.11 7.37
C VAL A 252 5.05 4.41 6.91
N PHE A 253 6.38 4.46 6.97
CA PHE A 253 7.17 5.57 6.47
C PHE A 253 8.14 5.14 5.37
N LEU A 254 8.06 5.79 4.22
CA LEU A 254 8.99 5.59 3.10
C LEU A 254 10.16 6.57 3.24
N ALA A 255 11.36 6.04 3.47
CA ALA A 255 12.54 6.87 3.69
C ALA A 255 13.06 7.52 2.40
N GLY A 256 14.00 8.45 2.54
CA GLY A 256 14.77 8.97 1.41
C GLY A 256 15.61 7.89 0.71
N GLY A 257 16.10 8.20 -0.48
CA GLY A 257 16.85 7.28 -1.35
C GLY A 257 16.67 7.66 -2.82
N ASN A 258 16.62 6.64 -3.68
CA ASN A 258 16.28 6.81 -5.09
C ASN A 258 14.82 6.40 -5.32
N GLN A 259 13.98 7.33 -5.77
CA GLN A 259 12.56 7.06 -6.05
C GLN A 259 12.34 5.98 -7.13
N ALA A 260 13.28 5.82 -8.09
CA ALA A 260 13.21 4.77 -9.11
C ALA A 260 13.15 3.38 -8.48
N ASP A 261 13.88 3.16 -7.39
CA ASP A 261 13.94 1.85 -6.73
C ASP A 261 12.58 1.49 -6.13
N TYR A 262 11.93 2.41 -5.42
CA TYR A 262 10.59 2.21 -4.88
C TYR A 262 9.60 1.86 -6.00
N ILE A 263 9.66 2.56 -7.12
CA ILE A 263 8.78 2.31 -8.27
C ILE A 263 9.08 0.94 -8.88
N ASN A 264 10.35 0.62 -9.11
CA ASN A 264 10.78 -0.62 -9.76
C ASN A 264 10.51 -1.86 -8.90
N TYR A 265 10.62 -1.74 -7.58
CA TYR A 265 10.49 -2.86 -6.66
C TYR A 265 9.09 -2.99 -6.07
N PHE A 266 8.34 -1.90 -5.85
CA PHE A 266 7.10 -1.98 -5.06
C PHE A 266 5.84 -1.86 -5.93
N LYS A 267 5.89 -1.11 -7.05
CA LYS A 267 4.71 -0.90 -7.89
C LYS A 267 4.24 -2.21 -8.54
N GLY A 268 2.96 -2.53 -8.35
CA GLY A 268 2.36 -3.78 -8.84
C GLY A 268 2.97 -5.03 -8.23
N GLN A 269 3.62 -4.89 -7.06
CA GLN A 269 4.15 -5.98 -6.25
C GLN A 269 3.46 -5.98 -4.88
N GLY A 270 3.66 -7.03 -4.09
CA GLY A 270 3.02 -7.24 -2.80
C GLY A 270 3.20 -6.08 -1.81
N VAL A 271 4.36 -5.42 -1.78
CA VAL A 271 4.57 -4.20 -0.98
C VAL A 271 3.66 -3.06 -1.43
N GLY A 272 3.53 -2.81 -2.74
CA GLY A 272 2.62 -1.79 -3.27
C GLY A 272 1.17 -2.09 -2.91
N ASP A 273 0.76 -3.35 -3.02
CA ASP A 273 -0.58 -3.79 -2.62
C ASP A 273 -0.81 -3.66 -1.11
N ALA A 274 0.21 -3.95 -0.30
CA ALA A 274 0.17 -3.75 1.15
C ALA A 274 0.02 -2.26 1.51
N LEU A 275 0.77 -1.37 0.87
CA LEU A 275 0.63 0.08 1.06
C LEU A 275 -0.78 0.56 0.68
N ASN A 276 -1.30 0.09 -0.46
CA ASN A 276 -2.67 0.41 -0.89
C ASN A 276 -3.73 -0.14 0.07
N TYR A 277 -3.53 -1.33 0.64
CA TYR A 277 -4.39 -1.87 1.69
C TYR A 277 -4.37 -0.99 2.96
N LEU A 278 -3.20 -0.50 3.38
CA LEU A 278 -3.09 0.40 4.52
C LEU A 278 -3.87 1.70 4.29
N ILE A 279 -3.73 2.30 3.12
CA ILE A 279 -4.39 3.57 2.74
C ILE A 279 -5.90 3.39 2.62
N ASN A 280 -6.34 2.35 1.90
CA ASN A 280 -7.74 2.24 1.45
C ASN A 280 -8.62 1.41 2.38
N THR A 281 -8.06 0.38 3.01
CA THR A 281 -8.84 -0.59 3.78
C THR A 281 -8.59 -0.44 5.28
N LYS A 282 -7.34 -0.56 5.72
CA LYS A 282 -7.00 -0.50 7.15
C LYS A 282 -7.12 0.91 7.73
N LYS A 283 -6.95 1.93 6.89
CA LYS A 283 -6.86 3.34 7.28
C LYS A 283 -5.72 3.57 8.29
N ALA A 284 -4.52 3.09 7.94
CA ALA A 284 -3.28 3.41 8.64
C ALA A 284 -2.55 4.57 7.93
N PRO A 285 -1.84 5.44 8.66
CA PRO A 285 -1.07 6.51 8.05
C PRO A 285 0.10 5.97 7.23
N VAL A 286 0.26 6.51 6.01
CA VAL A 286 1.41 6.24 5.14
C VAL A 286 2.06 7.57 4.80
N GLY A 287 3.33 7.73 5.10
CA GLY A 287 4.06 8.98 4.85
C GLY A 287 5.46 8.72 4.34
N GLY A 288 6.22 9.77 4.05
CA GLY A 288 7.58 9.60 3.56
C GLY A 288 8.31 10.91 3.35
N THR A 289 9.63 10.80 3.18
CA THR A 289 10.54 11.93 3.00
C THR A 289 11.33 11.81 1.72
N SER A 290 11.65 12.95 1.08
CA SER A 290 12.47 12.98 -0.14
C SER A 290 11.89 12.05 -1.24
N ALA A 291 12.62 11.02 -1.66
CA ALA A 291 12.12 10.00 -2.58
C ALA A 291 10.80 9.36 -2.13
N GLY A 292 10.64 9.10 -0.83
CA GLY A 292 9.41 8.54 -0.26
C GLY A 292 8.21 9.49 -0.30
N MET A 293 8.41 10.81 -0.33
CA MET A 293 7.35 11.78 -0.62
C MET A 293 7.08 11.84 -2.14
N ALA A 294 8.13 11.86 -2.97
CA ALA A 294 8.03 12.07 -4.42
C ALA A 294 7.15 11.04 -5.16
N ILE A 295 6.91 9.88 -4.55
CA ILE A 295 6.11 8.77 -5.11
C ILE A 295 4.67 8.70 -4.60
N GLN A 296 4.24 9.63 -3.72
CA GLN A 296 2.92 9.54 -3.08
C GLN A 296 1.79 10.19 -3.87
N GLY A 297 2.10 11.16 -4.75
CA GLY A 297 1.10 11.68 -5.68
C GLY A 297 0.56 10.59 -6.60
N GLN A 298 -0.68 10.78 -7.10
CA GLN A 298 -1.21 9.93 -8.17
C GLN A 298 -0.23 9.89 -9.36
N TYR A 299 0.32 11.05 -9.71
CA TYR A 299 1.40 11.19 -10.67
C TYR A 299 2.72 11.33 -9.93
N TYR A 300 3.74 10.62 -10.41
CA TYR A 300 5.07 10.63 -9.81
C TYR A 300 6.15 10.67 -10.90
N HIS A 301 7.31 11.23 -10.55
CA HIS A 301 8.47 11.22 -11.43
C HIS A 301 9.50 10.19 -10.94
N PRO A 302 9.96 9.23 -11.78
CA PRO A 302 10.87 8.16 -11.35
C PRO A 302 12.32 8.60 -11.09
N GLY A 303 12.67 9.87 -11.29
CA GLY A 303 14.03 10.39 -11.12
C GLY A 303 14.69 10.73 -12.46
N GLY A 304 15.74 11.56 -12.40
CA GLY A 304 16.53 11.97 -13.56
C GLY A 304 16.06 13.21 -14.32
N ALA A 305 14.95 13.86 -13.93
CA ALA A 305 14.58 15.16 -14.50
C ALA A 305 15.56 16.26 -14.04
N PRO A 306 15.90 17.22 -14.93
CA PRO A 306 16.59 18.44 -14.54
C PRO A 306 15.81 19.22 -13.49
N ASP A 307 16.54 19.86 -12.57
CA ASP A 307 15.95 20.73 -11.55
C ASP A 307 15.74 22.16 -12.07
N ASP A 308 16.42 22.55 -13.16
CA ASP A 308 16.39 23.89 -13.77
C ASP A 308 15.37 24.05 -14.92
N THR A 309 15.34 25.24 -15.54
CA THR A 309 14.38 25.60 -16.60
C THR A 309 14.51 24.78 -17.88
N THR A 310 15.60 24.04 -18.10
CA THR A 310 15.74 23.18 -19.30
C THR A 310 14.65 22.12 -19.37
N VAL A 311 14.09 21.70 -18.24
CA VAL A 311 12.96 20.77 -18.15
C VAL A 311 11.71 21.28 -18.89
N LEU A 312 11.55 22.61 -19.00
CA LEU A 312 10.43 23.26 -19.69
C LEU A 312 10.61 23.35 -21.20
N GLN A 313 11.78 22.99 -21.74
CA GLN A 313 12.03 23.02 -23.18
C GLN A 313 11.36 21.84 -23.90
N LYS A 314 11.16 20.71 -23.20
CA LYS A 314 10.51 19.50 -23.72
C LYS A 314 9.68 18.81 -22.63
N PRO A 315 8.67 19.48 -22.06
CA PRO A 315 7.96 18.97 -20.88
C PRO A 315 7.28 17.62 -21.16
N THR A 316 6.75 17.38 -22.35
CA THR A 316 6.06 16.11 -22.69
C THR A 316 6.99 14.90 -22.67
N SER A 317 8.31 15.10 -22.77
CA SER A 317 9.31 14.03 -22.73
C SER A 317 9.77 13.69 -21.31
N VAL A 318 9.37 14.48 -20.31
CA VAL A 318 9.67 14.20 -18.91
C VAL A 318 8.89 12.97 -18.47
N ALA A 319 9.62 11.98 -17.95
CA ALA A 319 9.02 10.73 -17.50
C ALA A 319 8.08 10.99 -16.31
N ILE A 320 6.81 10.64 -16.46
CA ILE A 320 5.83 10.62 -15.37
C ILE A 320 5.17 9.25 -15.36
N GLY A 321 5.09 8.64 -14.18
CA GLY A 321 4.28 7.45 -13.93
C GLY A 321 2.97 7.82 -13.26
N ASN A 322 2.03 6.87 -13.29
CA ASN A 322 0.71 6.97 -12.69
C ASN A 322 0.35 5.65 -11.99
N ALA A 323 -0.64 5.68 -11.10
CA ALA A 323 -1.27 4.50 -10.49
C ALA A 323 -0.28 3.60 -9.74
N PHE A 324 0.53 4.17 -8.84
CA PHE A 324 1.31 3.40 -7.88
C PHE A 324 0.57 3.30 -6.53
N LEU A 325 0.41 4.43 -5.84
CA LEU A 325 -0.39 4.50 -4.63
C LEU A 325 -1.77 5.08 -4.97
N SER A 326 -2.82 4.34 -4.60
CA SER A 326 -4.20 4.78 -4.74
C SER A 326 -4.61 5.48 -3.44
N ASN A 327 -4.57 6.81 -3.45
CA ASN A 327 -4.96 7.64 -2.31
C ASN A 327 -5.87 8.76 -2.80
N SER A 328 -7.12 8.77 -2.34
CA SER A 328 -8.10 9.78 -2.74
C SER A 328 -7.72 11.21 -2.35
N LEU A 329 -6.89 11.38 -1.31
CA LEU A 329 -6.39 12.70 -0.91
C LEU A 329 -5.39 13.28 -1.93
N LEU A 330 -4.73 12.42 -2.71
CA LEU A 330 -3.67 12.79 -3.65
C LEU A 330 -4.06 12.50 -5.11
N SER A 331 -5.37 12.42 -5.38
CA SER A 331 -5.89 12.33 -6.74
C SER A 331 -5.58 13.59 -7.54
N ASN A 332 -5.13 13.42 -8.78
CA ASN A 332 -4.63 14.45 -9.67
C ASN A 332 -3.47 15.30 -9.08
N VAL A 333 -2.76 14.78 -8.08
CA VAL A 333 -1.62 15.46 -7.46
C VAL A 333 -0.31 14.89 -8.01
N VAL A 334 0.63 15.78 -8.29
CA VAL A 334 2.05 15.46 -8.41
C VAL A 334 2.85 16.10 -7.27
N THR A 335 3.87 15.41 -6.78
CA THR A 335 4.67 15.85 -5.63
C THR A 335 6.14 16.09 -5.99
N ASP A 336 6.79 17.08 -5.35
CA ASP A 336 8.24 17.30 -5.47
C ASP A 336 8.88 17.69 -4.13
N THR A 337 10.17 17.39 -3.97
CA THR A 337 10.91 17.48 -2.70
C THR A 337 12.19 18.29 -2.84
N HIS A 338 12.83 18.65 -1.73
CA HIS A 338 14.02 19.50 -1.70
C HIS A 338 13.82 20.81 -2.48
N PHE A 339 12.63 21.39 -2.35
CA PHE A 339 12.06 22.22 -3.39
C PHE A 339 12.79 23.55 -3.57
N ALA A 340 12.79 24.41 -2.55
CA ALA A 340 13.55 25.67 -2.59
C ALA A 340 15.06 25.44 -2.69
N GLN A 341 15.59 24.39 -2.05
CA GLN A 341 17.02 24.10 -2.01
C GLN A 341 17.60 23.78 -3.39
N ARG A 342 16.75 23.36 -4.34
CA ARG A 342 17.16 22.95 -5.69
C ARG A 342 16.47 23.74 -6.79
N ASN A 343 15.78 24.83 -6.47
CA ASN A 343 15.08 25.70 -7.44
C ASN A 343 14.09 24.93 -8.34
N ARG A 344 13.31 24.00 -7.77
CA ARG A 344 12.49 23.03 -8.53
C ARG A 344 11.13 23.53 -9.01
N GLN A 345 10.85 24.83 -8.93
CA GLN A 345 9.62 25.43 -9.45
C GLN A 345 9.39 25.14 -10.95
N PRO A 346 10.40 25.25 -11.84
CA PRO A 346 10.27 24.84 -13.24
C PRO A 346 9.98 23.35 -13.39
N ARG A 347 10.61 22.51 -12.56
CA ARG A 347 10.46 21.06 -12.58
C ARG A 347 9.05 20.61 -12.18
N LEU A 348 8.50 21.12 -11.08
CA LEU A 348 7.12 20.83 -10.69
C LEU A 348 6.12 21.33 -11.74
N THR A 349 6.36 22.52 -12.32
CA THR A 349 5.56 23.05 -13.44
C THR A 349 5.57 22.09 -14.63
N SER A 350 6.75 21.57 -14.99
CA SER A 350 6.86 20.55 -16.03
C SER A 350 6.12 19.28 -15.65
N PHE A 351 6.25 18.77 -14.43
CA PHE A 351 5.57 17.53 -14.04
C PHE A 351 4.05 17.63 -14.15
N MET A 352 3.47 18.78 -13.77
CA MET A 352 2.05 19.05 -13.97
C MET A 352 1.69 19.04 -15.46
N ALA A 353 2.46 19.74 -16.31
CA ALA A 353 2.24 19.77 -17.75
C ALA A 353 2.39 18.38 -18.40
N SER A 354 3.42 17.63 -18.05
CA SER A 354 3.64 16.25 -18.50
C SER A 354 2.50 15.32 -18.07
N SER A 355 1.92 15.53 -16.88
CA SER A 355 0.78 14.74 -16.41
C SER A 355 -0.50 15.04 -17.21
N ILE A 356 -0.75 16.31 -17.52
CA ILE A 356 -1.83 16.73 -18.44
C ILE A 356 -1.66 16.03 -19.79
N TYR A 357 -0.46 16.08 -20.37
CA TYR A 357 -0.22 15.54 -21.71
C TYR A 357 -0.22 14.00 -21.75
N ASN A 358 0.55 13.34 -20.88
CA ASN A 358 0.79 11.89 -20.95
C ASN A 358 -0.39 11.05 -20.43
N PHE A 359 -1.25 11.63 -19.58
CA PHE A 359 -2.36 10.92 -18.95
C PHE A 359 -3.72 11.59 -19.17
N THR A 360 -3.78 12.59 -20.07
CA THR A 360 -4.99 13.38 -20.35
C THR A 360 -5.60 13.94 -19.06
N ALA A 361 -4.76 14.29 -18.08
CA ALA A 361 -5.23 14.83 -16.82
C ALA A 361 -5.90 16.18 -17.08
N PRO A 362 -7.10 16.45 -16.53
CA PRO A 362 -7.76 17.73 -16.73
C PRO A 362 -6.91 18.83 -16.09
N TRP A 363 -6.55 19.85 -16.87
CA TRP A 363 -5.80 21.01 -16.36
C TRP A 363 -6.53 21.66 -15.17
N SER A 364 -7.86 21.64 -15.13
CA SER A 364 -8.64 22.23 -14.04
C SER A 364 -8.50 21.44 -12.72
N GLY A 365 -8.19 20.15 -12.82
CA GLY A 365 -8.05 19.22 -11.69
C GLY A 365 -6.60 18.94 -11.29
N ILE A 366 -5.62 19.16 -12.16
CA ILE A 366 -4.20 18.90 -11.83
C ILE A 366 -3.73 19.82 -10.70
N ARG A 367 -2.98 19.24 -9.77
CA ARG A 367 -2.42 19.92 -8.59
C ARG A 367 -0.97 19.54 -8.39
N GLY A 368 -0.20 20.48 -7.83
CA GLY A 368 1.17 20.25 -7.37
C GLY A 368 1.25 20.44 -5.87
N ILE A 369 2.02 19.58 -5.19
CA ILE A 369 2.41 19.79 -3.80
C ILE A 369 3.93 19.64 -3.70
N SER A 370 4.62 20.66 -3.20
CA SER A 370 6.05 20.54 -2.91
C SER A 370 6.39 20.93 -1.49
N ALA A 371 7.48 20.36 -0.97
CA ALA A 371 7.99 20.67 0.35
C ALA A 371 9.50 20.96 0.30
N ASP A 372 9.90 22.00 1.03
CA ASP A 372 11.29 22.32 1.30
C ASP A 372 11.92 21.31 2.26
N GLU A 373 13.25 21.24 2.30
CA GLU A 373 13.95 20.47 3.31
C GLU A 373 13.56 20.89 4.75
N GLY A 374 13.56 19.93 5.68
CA GLY A 374 13.19 20.20 7.08
C GLY A 374 11.75 20.66 7.26
N THR A 375 10.86 20.32 6.32
CA THR A 375 9.46 20.76 6.29
C THR A 375 8.54 19.62 5.87
N ALA A 376 7.35 19.54 6.47
CA ALA A 376 6.38 18.51 6.16
C ALA A 376 4.93 19.00 6.24
N ALA A 377 4.09 18.47 5.36
CA ALA A 377 2.64 18.54 5.49
C ALA A 377 2.12 17.24 6.09
N ALA A 378 1.47 17.31 7.26
CA ALA A 378 0.71 16.19 7.83
C ALA A 378 -0.78 16.38 7.52
N ILE A 379 -1.35 15.48 6.74
CA ILE A 379 -2.66 15.58 6.12
C ILE A 379 -3.56 14.48 6.68
N ASP A 380 -4.63 14.84 7.37
CA ASP A 380 -5.57 13.85 7.89
C ASP A 380 -6.49 13.26 6.81
N SER A 381 -7.32 12.29 7.19
CA SER A 381 -8.27 11.62 6.30
C SER A 381 -9.36 12.52 5.71
N ALA A 382 -9.57 13.72 6.27
CA ALA A 382 -10.49 14.72 5.72
C ALA A 382 -9.78 15.72 4.78
N GLY A 383 -8.47 15.54 4.55
CA GLY A 383 -7.66 16.43 3.73
C GLY A 383 -7.20 17.70 4.45
N ALA A 384 -7.40 17.81 5.76
CA ALA A 384 -6.87 18.93 6.53
C ALA A 384 -5.38 18.71 6.82
N ALA A 385 -4.56 19.63 6.32
CA ALA A 385 -3.12 19.65 6.43
C ALA A 385 -2.66 20.66 7.48
N ARG A 386 -1.67 20.26 8.29
CA ARG A 386 -0.88 21.15 9.16
C ARG A 386 0.57 21.13 8.70
N ILE A 387 1.20 22.30 8.63
CA ILE A 387 2.55 22.44 8.06
C ILE A 387 3.57 22.63 9.19
N TYR A 388 4.46 21.65 9.32
CA TYR A 388 5.51 21.61 10.33
C TYR A 388 6.88 21.88 9.70
N GLY A 389 7.80 22.43 10.48
CA GLY A 389 9.19 22.62 10.08
C GLY A 389 9.57 24.08 9.81
N ALA A 390 10.69 24.29 9.13
CA ALA A 390 11.32 25.62 9.01
C ALA A 390 11.26 26.24 7.61
N GLY A 391 10.95 25.46 6.57
CA GLY A 391 10.75 25.92 5.20
C GLY A 391 9.27 26.03 4.86
N ASN A 392 8.92 25.82 3.58
CA ASN A 392 7.57 25.97 3.08
C ASN A 392 7.03 24.69 2.43
N VAL A 393 5.70 24.61 2.40
CA VAL A 393 4.96 23.71 1.50
C VAL A 393 4.18 24.55 0.51
N ASN A 394 4.30 24.22 -0.78
CA ASN A 394 3.60 24.93 -1.86
C ASN A 394 2.44 24.08 -2.37
N PHE A 395 1.24 24.67 -2.43
CA PHE A 395 0.05 24.05 -3.01
C PHE A 395 -0.30 24.77 -4.31
N VAL A 396 -0.17 24.05 -5.42
CA VAL A 396 -0.21 24.62 -6.77
C VAL A 396 -1.46 24.15 -7.50
N SER A 397 -2.17 25.08 -8.13
CA SER A 397 -3.33 24.81 -8.99
C SER A 397 -3.22 25.61 -10.28
N ALA A 398 -3.60 25.01 -11.40
CA ALA A 398 -3.72 25.72 -12.67
C ALA A 398 -4.93 26.65 -12.70
N THR A 399 -4.78 27.82 -13.30
CA THR A 399 -5.86 28.80 -13.53
C THR A 399 -6.51 28.66 -14.92
N GLY A 400 -5.86 27.91 -15.82
CA GLY A 400 -6.30 27.65 -17.18
C GLY A 400 -5.45 26.56 -17.85
N ALA A 401 -5.82 26.18 -19.08
CA ALA A 401 -5.03 25.25 -19.88
C ALA A 401 -3.72 25.88 -20.37
N PRO A 402 -2.63 25.09 -20.52
CA PRO A 402 -1.42 25.55 -21.22
C PRO A 402 -1.72 25.95 -22.67
N GLU A 403 -1.23 27.10 -23.12
CA GLU A 403 -1.38 27.56 -24.50
C GLU A 403 -0.52 26.77 -25.49
N THR A 404 0.62 26.24 -25.05
CA THR A 404 1.47 25.36 -25.87
C THR A 404 2.02 24.22 -25.02
N LEU A 405 1.52 23.01 -25.28
CA LEU A 405 1.98 21.76 -24.69
C LEU A 405 1.94 20.66 -25.75
N ALA A 406 3.07 20.45 -26.42
CA ALA A 406 3.20 19.53 -27.55
C ALA A 406 4.60 18.89 -27.59
N PRO A 407 4.77 17.74 -28.28
CA PRO A 407 6.07 17.09 -28.42
C PRO A 407 7.17 18.02 -28.93
N ASN A 408 8.37 17.89 -28.36
CA ASN A 408 9.58 18.62 -28.76
C ASN A 408 9.44 20.15 -28.80
N THR A 409 8.47 20.71 -28.06
CA THR A 409 8.17 22.14 -28.07
C THR A 409 8.33 22.72 -26.65
N PRO A 410 8.94 23.90 -26.49
CA PRO A 410 8.99 24.59 -25.20
C PRO A 410 7.60 24.90 -24.63
N LEU A 411 7.44 24.81 -23.32
CA LEU A 411 6.17 25.08 -22.64
C LEU A 411 5.81 26.57 -22.73
N THR A 412 4.61 26.85 -23.22
CA THR A 412 3.93 28.13 -22.95
C THR A 412 2.71 27.83 -22.09
N TRP A 413 2.76 28.29 -20.85
CA TRP A 413 1.67 28.29 -19.89
C TRP A 413 1.69 29.67 -19.23
N TYR A 414 1.11 30.65 -19.91
CA TYR A 414 1.30 32.07 -19.63
C TYR A 414 0.12 32.63 -18.83
N LEU A 415 -1.09 32.55 -19.39
CA LEU A 415 -2.36 32.99 -18.79
C LEU A 415 -2.23 34.34 -18.09
N ASN A 416 -1.73 35.34 -18.83
CA ASN A 416 -1.45 36.69 -18.34
C ASN A 416 -0.56 36.69 -17.09
N GLN A 417 0.48 35.85 -17.09
CA GLN A 417 1.45 35.68 -15.99
C GLN A 417 0.86 35.05 -14.73
N GLN A 418 -0.30 34.39 -14.85
CA GLN A 418 -1.03 33.81 -13.72
C GLN A 418 -1.38 32.33 -13.92
N ALA A 419 -0.62 31.62 -14.75
CA ALA A 419 -0.95 30.26 -15.15
C ALA A 419 -1.09 29.24 -14.02
N LEU A 420 -0.18 29.32 -13.04
CA LEU A 420 -0.21 28.48 -11.86
C LEU A 420 -0.36 29.36 -10.62
N ARG A 421 -1.50 29.24 -9.94
CA ARG A 421 -1.68 29.85 -8.62
C ARG A 421 -1.00 28.98 -7.58
N VAL A 422 -0.15 29.58 -6.77
CA VAL A 422 0.60 28.92 -5.71
C VAL A 422 0.22 29.52 -4.37
N TYR A 423 -0.29 28.68 -3.48
CA TYR A 423 -0.44 29.03 -2.07
C TYR A 423 0.75 28.43 -1.31
N GLN A 424 1.68 29.29 -0.89
CA GLN A 424 2.87 28.89 -0.15
C GLN A 424 2.63 29.04 1.34
N VAL A 425 2.81 27.95 2.07
CA VAL A 425 2.51 27.87 3.50
C VAL A 425 3.79 27.60 4.26
N PRO A 426 4.26 28.57 5.09
CA PRO A 426 5.41 28.35 5.96
C PRO A 426 5.13 27.27 7.00
N GLY A 427 6.10 26.40 7.23
CA GLY A 427 6.12 25.51 8.37
C GLY A 427 6.24 26.26 9.69
N THR A 428 5.72 25.63 10.74
CA THR A 428 5.85 26.14 12.11
C THR A 428 6.11 24.98 13.06
N ALA A 429 6.69 25.25 14.23
CA ALA A 429 6.92 24.20 15.23
C ALA A 429 5.63 23.50 15.68
N THR A 430 4.50 24.20 15.70
CA THR A 430 3.21 23.68 16.20
C THR A 430 2.21 23.31 15.11
N GLY A 431 2.59 23.43 13.84
CA GLY A 431 1.66 23.22 12.72
C GLY A 431 0.48 24.19 12.74
N ALA A 432 0.74 25.46 13.10
CA ALA A 432 -0.28 26.51 13.21
C ALA A 432 -0.86 26.91 11.85
N ASN A 433 -0.02 26.87 10.81
CA ASN A 433 -0.45 27.14 9.43
C ASN A 433 -1.05 25.88 8.80
N THR A 434 -2.10 26.08 8.00
CA THR A 434 -2.95 24.99 7.53
C THR A 434 -3.30 25.10 6.05
N PHE A 435 -3.68 23.96 5.47
CA PHE A 435 -4.26 23.88 4.13
C PHE A 435 -5.33 22.78 4.12
N ASN A 436 -6.35 22.88 3.29
CA ASN A 436 -7.34 21.82 3.10
C ASN A 436 -7.34 21.38 1.63
N LEU A 437 -7.05 20.10 1.38
CA LEU A 437 -6.93 19.54 0.04
C LEU A 437 -8.29 19.39 -0.66
N GLY A 438 -9.39 19.24 0.10
CA GLY A 438 -10.74 19.13 -0.45
C GLY A 438 -11.27 20.46 -1.00
N THR A 439 -11.00 21.58 -0.32
CA THR A 439 -11.39 22.93 -0.78
C THR A 439 -10.28 23.65 -1.54
N TRP A 440 -9.04 23.14 -1.47
CA TRP A 440 -7.83 23.76 -2.01
C TRP A 440 -7.56 25.18 -1.49
N THR A 441 -7.77 25.39 -0.19
CA THR A 441 -7.59 26.66 0.50
C THR A 441 -6.78 26.48 1.78
N GLY A 442 -6.08 27.52 2.24
CA GLY A 442 -5.33 27.46 3.50
C GLY A 442 -5.30 28.76 4.27
N ALA A 443 -4.59 28.74 5.39
CA ALA A 443 -4.40 29.87 6.30
C ALA A 443 -2.93 29.95 6.75
N GLY A 444 -2.45 31.18 6.97
CA GLY A 444 -1.08 31.45 7.40
C GLY A 444 -0.03 31.42 6.29
N GLY A 445 -0.45 31.25 5.03
CA GLY A 445 0.41 31.31 3.85
C GLY A 445 0.16 32.55 2.97
N SER A 446 0.96 32.68 1.91
CA SER A 446 0.87 33.73 0.90
C SER A 446 0.51 33.14 -0.48
N THR A 447 -0.14 33.95 -1.33
CA THR A 447 -0.41 33.57 -2.72
C THR A 447 0.57 34.27 -3.65
N HIS A 448 1.12 33.54 -4.61
CA HIS A 448 1.87 34.07 -5.74
C HIS A 448 1.56 33.23 -6.99
N TYR A 449 2.11 33.62 -8.13
CA TYR A 449 1.86 32.96 -9.41
C TYR A 449 3.14 32.52 -10.09
N TRP A 450 3.07 31.39 -10.78
CA TRP A 450 4.12 30.95 -11.70
C TRP A 450 3.59 30.91 -13.12
N TYR A 451 4.47 31.14 -14.08
CA TYR A 451 4.16 30.97 -15.48
C TYR A 451 5.40 30.56 -16.29
N SER A 452 5.15 29.95 -17.45
CA SER A 452 6.17 29.64 -18.44
C SER A 452 5.85 30.34 -19.75
N SER A 453 6.84 30.97 -20.37
CA SER A 453 6.72 31.58 -21.70
C SER A 453 7.86 31.06 -22.58
N ASN A 454 7.53 30.26 -23.60
CA ASN A 454 8.50 29.65 -24.50
C ASN A 454 9.64 28.93 -23.75
N GLY A 455 9.28 28.13 -22.74
CA GLY A 455 10.20 27.36 -21.90
C GLY A 455 11.05 28.16 -20.90
N SER A 456 10.82 29.48 -20.77
CA SER A 456 11.38 30.30 -19.69
C SER A 456 10.41 30.36 -18.52
N PHE A 457 10.92 30.31 -17.28
CA PHE A 457 10.11 30.28 -16.06
C PHE A 457 10.19 31.61 -15.29
N THR A 458 9.07 32.06 -14.75
CA THR A 458 9.00 33.24 -13.88
C THR A 458 8.03 33.02 -12.72
N MET A 459 8.37 33.61 -11.56
CA MET A 459 7.50 33.75 -10.38
C MET A 459 7.09 35.22 -10.24
N ASN A 460 5.80 35.47 -10.01
CA ASN A 460 5.20 36.79 -9.83
C ASN A 460 4.43 36.87 -8.52
#